data_AF-A0A6C0F7T9-F1
#
_entry.id   AF-A0A6C0F7T9-F1
#
_cell.length_a   1.000
_cell.length_b   1.000
_cell.length_c   1.000
_cell.angle_alpha   90.00
_cell.angle_beta   90.00
_cell.angle_gamma   90.00
#
_symmetry.space_group_name_H-M   'P 1'
#
loop_
_entity.id
_entity.type
_entity.pdbx_description
1 polymer ?
#
loop_
_entity_poly.entity_id
_entity_poly.type
_entity_poly.pdbx_seq_one_letter_code
_entity_poly.pdbx_strand_id
1 'polypeptide(L)'
;MMFLKMIVSALTFYSVDSQMALIGGIQDSHGCVTDGGYQWCEHTQSCIRPWTTPCEEVVQAPIPPPVPGSAPSPAPLCSGILCMMYCEYGHELDDH
;
A
#
# COMPACT_ATOMS: atom_id res chain seq x y z
N MET A 1 12.99 50.73 -23.77
CA MET A 1 13.57 49.39 -23.53
C MET A 1 13.52 48.90 -22.08
N MET A 2 13.65 49.76 -21.05
CA MET A 2 13.70 49.31 -19.65
C MET A 2 12.36 48.75 -19.14
N PHE A 3 11.25 49.43 -19.48
CA PHE A 3 9.90 49.01 -19.08
C PHE A 3 9.43 47.69 -19.71
N LEU A 4 9.87 47.39 -20.94
CA LEU A 4 9.56 46.12 -21.61
C LEU A 4 10.24 44.93 -20.92
N LYS A 5 11.46 45.13 -20.39
CA LYS A 5 12.18 44.10 -19.63
C LYS A 5 11.50 43.77 -18.30
N MET A 6 10.89 44.75 -17.65
CA MET A 6 10.14 44.54 -16.40
C MET A 6 8.89 43.70 -16.62
N ILE A 7 8.17 43.94 -17.73
CA ILE A 7 6.97 43.18 -18.08
C ILE A 7 7.33 41.74 -18.46
N VAL A 8 8.39 41.54 -19.25
CA VAL A 8 8.88 40.19 -19.60
C VAL A 8 9.35 39.44 -18.35
N SER A 9 10.09 40.11 -17.45
CA SER A 9 10.47 39.52 -16.16
C SER A 9 9.24 39.11 -15.35
N ALA A 10 8.29 40.01 -15.14
CA ALA A 10 7.07 39.70 -14.39
C ALA A 10 6.33 38.49 -14.98
N LEU A 11 6.12 38.45 -16.31
CA LEU A 11 5.50 37.33 -17.01
C LEU A 11 6.26 36.01 -16.85
N THR A 12 7.59 36.04 -16.83
CA THR A 12 8.40 34.84 -16.57
C THR A 12 8.36 34.39 -15.10
N PHE A 13 8.19 35.31 -14.14
CA PHE A 13 8.10 34.99 -12.72
C PHE A 13 6.75 34.37 -12.32
N TYR A 14 5.64 34.71 -13.01
CA TYR A 14 4.32 34.11 -12.76
C TYR A 14 4.24 32.60 -13.08
N SER A 15 5.20 32.06 -13.85
CA SER A 15 5.18 30.65 -14.27
C SER A 15 5.94 29.72 -13.32
N VAL A 16 6.65 30.27 -12.32
CA VAL A 16 7.44 29.49 -11.36
C VAL A 16 6.58 29.20 -10.12
N ASP A 17 5.43 28.54 -10.33
CA ASP A 17 4.72 27.85 -9.25
C ASP A 17 5.59 26.65 -8.86
N SER A 18 6.46 26.95 -7.89
CA SER A 18 7.49 26.03 -7.41
C SER A 18 6.78 24.85 -6.75
N GLN A 19 6.74 23.72 -7.45
CA GLN A 19 6.63 22.41 -6.83
C GLN A 19 7.90 22.19 -6.00
N MET A 20 7.97 22.80 -4.80
CA MET A 20 8.84 22.28 -3.74
C MET A 20 8.35 20.87 -3.47
N ALA A 21 8.97 19.89 -4.14
CA ALA A 21 8.79 18.49 -3.83
C ALA A 21 9.33 18.30 -2.41
N LEU A 22 8.46 18.47 -1.42
CA LEU A 22 8.73 17.97 -0.08
C LEU A 22 9.13 16.51 -0.23
N ILE A 23 10.27 16.14 0.35
CA ILE A 23 10.75 14.76 0.30
C ILE A 23 9.76 13.94 1.11
N GLY A 24 8.92 13.18 0.42
CA GLY A 24 7.85 12.38 1.01
C GLY A 24 6.47 13.00 0.92
N GLY A 25 5.45 12.19 1.15
CA GLY A 25 4.05 12.61 1.06
C GLY A 25 3.51 12.61 -0.37
N ILE A 26 4.20 11.95 -1.30
CA ILE A 26 3.70 11.70 -2.64
C ILE A 26 2.40 10.89 -2.50
N GLN A 27 1.35 11.37 -3.16
CA GLN A 27 0.03 10.76 -3.14
C GLN A 27 -0.33 10.29 -4.56
N ASP A 28 -1.01 9.15 -4.65
CA ASP A 28 -1.65 8.71 -5.89
C ASP A 28 -2.95 9.49 -6.19
N SER A 29 -3.65 9.13 -7.27
CA SER A 29 -4.91 9.77 -7.69
C SER A 29 -6.04 9.65 -6.68
N HIS A 30 -5.96 8.68 -5.76
CA HIS A 30 -6.93 8.46 -4.69
C HIS A 30 -6.49 9.10 -3.37
N GLY A 31 -5.36 9.81 -3.35
CA GLY A 31 -4.81 10.45 -2.15
C GLY A 31 -4.04 9.49 -1.25
N CYS A 32 -3.68 8.30 -1.71
CA CYS A 32 -2.91 7.35 -0.88
C CYS A 32 -1.43 7.70 -0.90
N VAL A 33 -0.80 7.76 0.28
CA VAL A 33 0.62 8.12 0.42
C VAL A 33 1.52 6.94 -0.02
N THR A 34 2.09 7.05 -1.22
CA THR A 34 2.81 5.96 -1.89
C THR A 34 4.14 5.65 -1.22
N ASP A 35 4.85 6.67 -0.71
CA ASP A 35 6.10 6.48 0.04
C ASP A 35 5.88 5.74 1.37
N GLY A 36 4.66 5.84 1.91
CA GLY A 36 4.19 5.06 3.05
C GLY A 36 3.70 3.66 2.67
N GLY A 37 3.76 3.30 1.38
CA GLY A 37 3.27 2.06 0.80
C GLY A 37 1.78 1.79 1.01
N TYR A 38 0.98 2.87 1.12
CA TYR A 38 -0.47 2.77 0.99
C TYR A 38 -0.85 2.59 -0.48
N GLN A 39 -1.89 1.79 -0.71
CA GLN A 39 -2.48 1.56 -2.03
C GLN A 39 -4.00 1.67 -1.91
N TRP A 40 -4.63 2.26 -2.92
CA TRP A 40 -6.08 2.32 -3.00
C TRP A 40 -6.67 0.93 -3.22
N CYS A 41 -7.66 0.57 -2.40
CA CYS A 41 -8.45 -0.63 -2.59
C CYS A 41 -9.88 -0.25 -2.99
N GLU A 42 -10.30 -0.67 -4.19
CA GLU A 42 -11.65 -0.43 -4.71
C GLU A 42 -12.72 -1.08 -3.85
N HIS A 43 -12.44 -2.24 -3.26
CA HIS A 43 -13.42 -2.95 -2.45
C HIS A 43 -13.77 -2.20 -1.15
N THR A 44 -12.76 -1.72 -0.44
CA THR A 44 -12.94 -1.00 0.83
C THR A 44 -13.11 0.50 0.66
N GLN A 45 -12.91 1.01 -0.58
CA GLN A 45 -12.88 2.43 -0.91
C GLN A 45 -11.94 3.19 0.06
N SER A 46 -10.77 2.62 0.32
CA SER A 46 -9.82 3.16 1.28
C SER A 46 -8.37 2.82 0.94
N CYS A 47 -7.45 3.64 1.45
CA CYS A 47 -6.03 3.41 1.36
C CYS A 47 -5.61 2.37 2.39
N ILE A 48 -5.12 1.22 1.92
CA ILE A 48 -4.67 0.11 2.76
C ILE A 48 -3.18 -0.17 2.54
N ARG A 49 -2.59 -0.91 3.47
CA ARG A 49 -1.26 -1.51 3.27
C ARG A 49 -1.45 -2.98 2.94
N PRO A 50 -1.08 -3.45 1.73
CA PRO A 50 -1.35 -4.83 1.29
C PRO A 50 -0.80 -5.91 2.22
N TRP A 51 0.26 -5.62 2.99
CA TRP A 51 0.86 -6.53 3.97
C TRP A 51 0.19 -6.50 5.35
N THR A 52 -0.71 -5.56 5.61
CA THR A 52 -1.48 -5.45 6.85
C THR A 52 -2.94 -5.83 6.65
N THR A 53 -3.51 -5.45 5.50
CA THR A 53 -4.91 -5.69 5.15
C THR A 53 -4.95 -6.07 3.67
N PRO A 54 -5.42 -7.27 3.30
CA PRO A 54 -5.60 -7.63 1.90
C PRO A 54 -6.71 -6.78 1.27
N CYS A 55 -6.57 -6.43 -0.02
CA CYS A 55 -7.68 -5.92 -0.82
C CYS A 55 -8.51 -7.12 -1.27
N GLU A 56 -9.31 -7.68 -0.37
CA GLU A 56 -10.13 -8.83 -0.68
C GLU A 56 -11.30 -8.37 -1.57
N GLU A 57 -11.31 -8.76 -2.83
CA GLU A 57 -12.57 -8.73 -3.58
C GLU A 57 -13.43 -9.88 -3.06
N VAL A 58 -14.65 -9.59 -2.61
CA VAL A 58 -15.64 -10.64 -2.32
C VAL A 58 -16.02 -11.29 -3.64
N VAL A 59 -15.17 -12.19 -4.13
CA VAL A 59 -15.51 -13.11 -5.19
C VAL A 59 -16.49 -14.08 -4.56
N GLN A 60 -17.78 -13.76 -4.66
CA GLN A 60 -18.85 -14.65 -4.26
C GLN A 60 -18.87 -15.82 -5.26
N ALA A 61 -17.91 -16.74 -5.14
CA ALA A 61 -18.01 -18.01 -5.81
C ALA A 61 -19.25 -18.73 -5.24
N PRO A 62 -20.06 -19.41 -6.07
CA PRO A 62 -21.06 -20.32 -5.55
C PRO A 62 -20.35 -21.29 -4.59
N ILE A 63 -20.77 -21.27 -3.33
CA ILE A 63 -20.16 -22.04 -2.23
C ILE A 63 -20.13 -23.51 -2.68
N PRO A 64 -18.95 -24.12 -2.97
CA PRO A 64 -18.90 -25.56 -3.10
C PRO A 64 -19.31 -26.19 -1.76
N PRO A 65 -19.93 -27.38 -1.74
CA PRO A 65 -20.36 -28.02 -0.50
C PRO A 65 -19.19 -28.04 0.50
N PRO A 66 -19.47 -27.82 1.80
CA PRO A 66 -18.42 -27.73 2.81
C PRO A 66 -17.57 -28.99 2.78
N VAL A 67 -16.29 -28.82 2.40
CA VAL A 67 -15.32 -29.91 2.45
C VAL A 67 -15.09 -30.23 3.93
N PRO A 68 -15.30 -31.47 4.39
CA PRO A 68 -14.99 -31.83 5.77
C PRO A 68 -13.50 -31.63 6.02
N GLY A 69 -13.12 -30.63 6.82
CA GLY A 69 -11.74 -30.40 7.24
C GLY A 69 -11.18 -28.99 7.06
N SER A 70 -11.87 -28.07 6.38
CA SER A 70 -11.42 -26.66 6.32
C SER A 70 -12.08 -25.84 7.41
N ALA A 71 -11.48 -25.83 8.60
CA ALA A 71 -11.78 -24.81 9.60
C ALA A 71 -11.32 -23.43 9.09
N PRO A 72 -12.04 -22.33 9.36
CA PRO A 72 -11.50 -20.99 9.14
C PRO A 72 -10.36 -20.78 10.14
N SER A 73 -9.13 -20.79 9.65
CA SER A 73 -7.96 -20.55 10.50
C SER A 73 -7.82 -19.05 10.76
N PRO A 74 -7.84 -18.56 12.01
CA PRO A 74 -7.41 -17.21 12.35
C PRO A 74 -5.87 -17.17 12.46
N ALA A 75 -5.16 -17.60 11.41
CA ALA A 75 -3.70 -17.56 11.36
C ALA A 75 -3.24 -16.53 10.32
N PRO A 76 -2.25 -15.68 10.64
CA PRO A 76 -1.77 -14.65 9.73
C PRO A 76 -1.05 -15.29 8.54
N LEU A 77 -1.25 -14.71 7.35
CA LEU A 77 -0.52 -15.06 6.13
C LEU A 77 0.97 -14.74 6.33
N CYS A 78 1.77 -15.74 6.70
CA CYS A 78 3.22 -15.57 6.86
C CYS A 78 3.90 -15.48 5.48
N SER A 79 4.46 -14.32 5.17
CA SER A 79 5.54 -14.22 4.17
C SER A 79 6.80 -14.87 4.76
N GLY A 80 7.55 -15.63 3.95
CA GLY A 80 8.66 -16.51 4.37
C GLY A 80 9.92 -15.84 4.94
N ILE A 81 9.78 -14.77 5.75
CA ILE A 81 10.88 -14.06 6.38
C ILE A 81 10.72 -13.94 7.91
N LEU A 82 9.58 -14.35 8.50
CA LEU A 82 9.46 -14.30 9.96
C LEU A 82 8.43 -15.28 10.53
N CYS A 83 8.82 -16.53 10.73
CA CYS A 83 8.06 -17.43 11.59
C CYS A 83 8.42 -17.15 13.05
N MET A 84 7.74 -16.19 13.69
CA MET A 84 7.70 -16.14 15.16
C MET A 84 6.66 -17.16 15.64
N MET A 85 6.99 -18.45 15.61
CA MET A 85 6.26 -19.46 16.38
C MET A 85 7.01 -19.69 17.69
N TYR A 86 6.38 -19.34 18.82
CA TYR A 86 6.83 -19.84 20.10
C TYR A 86 6.44 -21.32 20.20
N CYS A 87 7.44 -22.19 20.23
CA CYS A 87 7.27 -23.61 20.49
C CYS A 87 7.59 -23.89 21.95
N GLU A 88 6.60 -24.32 22.73
CA GLU A 88 6.80 -24.69 24.14
C GLU A 88 7.85 -25.81 24.31
N TYR A 89 8.05 -26.64 23.28
CA TYR A 89 9.01 -27.75 23.26
C TYR A 89 10.01 -27.71 22.08
N GLY A 90 10.16 -26.57 21.38
CA GLY A 90 11.10 -26.41 20.26
C GLY A 90 10.61 -26.93 18.89
N HIS A 91 11.39 -26.68 17.83
CA HIS A 91 11.12 -27.18 16.47
C HIS A 91 11.81 -28.53 16.25
N GLU A 92 11.08 -29.52 15.70
CA GLU A 92 11.70 -30.76 15.23
C GLU A 92 12.49 -30.48 13.94
N LEU A 93 13.77 -30.83 13.94
CA LEU A 93 14.64 -30.81 12.76
C LEU A 93 14.60 -32.20 12.10
N ASP A 94 14.43 -32.25 10.78
CA ASP A 94 14.65 -33.45 10.01
C ASP A 94 16.15 -33.67 9.77
N ASP A 95 16.55 -34.93 9.62
CA ASP A 95 17.96 -35.35 9.54
C ASP A 95 18.46 -35.44 8.08
N HIS A 96 18.04 -34.50 7.21
CA HIS A 96 18.43 -34.50 5.78
C HIS A 96 19.00 -33.15 5.32
#